data_AF-A0A933LJJ8-F1
#
_entry.id   AF-A0A933LJJ8-F1
#
_cell.length_a   1.000
_cell.length_b   1.000
_cell.length_c   1.000
_cell.angle_alpha   90.00
_cell.angle_beta   90.00
_cell.angle_gamma   90.00
#
_symmetry.space_group_name_H-M   'P 1'
#
loop_
_entity.id
_entity.type
_entity.pdbx_description
1 polymer ?
#
loop_
_entity_poly.entity_id
_entity_poly.type
_entity_poly.pdbx_seq_one_letter_code
_entity_poly.pdbx_strand_id
1 'polypeptide(L)'
;TILGTTAATRTHAWERIIASGPPKEDTTDIELVLRVEGENAVASFDEVQLIHWPTFSGIAPLVATRFEQQLFIVDTLRTLLAWPTPRTHLHHLFGNYPCTTLDIEGADRDNAVPFTFLNGRIGDRVVKTECDVPTFDYNTTADKYASDFNALAPDATGVPALSVLTTRDERTLYVLLVNRTSDRPIEAEIRFLGAPLAARGDVRTLAGADFDVPGATIRTASLAVTDPLTHVVPPHAAQVLTVGFAGREAQ
;
A
#
# COMPACT_ATOMS: atom_id res chain seq x y z
N THR A 1 7.36 -35.35 10.38
CA THR A 1 5.92 -35.68 10.49
C THR A 1 5.13 -34.71 9.66
N ILE A 2 4.16 -35.16 8.86
CA ILE A 2 3.26 -34.26 8.13
C ILE A 2 2.34 -33.60 9.16
N LEU A 3 2.40 -32.27 9.26
CA LEU A 3 1.60 -31.50 10.21
C LEU A 3 0.15 -31.30 9.74
N GLY A 4 -0.11 -31.46 8.44
CA GLY A 4 -1.45 -31.46 7.85
C GLY A 4 -1.41 -31.72 6.34
N THR A 5 -2.53 -32.21 5.79
CA THR A 5 -2.77 -32.32 4.35
C THR A 5 -4.06 -31.61 4.02
N THR A 6 -4.09 -30.92 2.88
CA THR A 6 -5.28 -30.24 2.36
C THR A 6 -5.37 -30.44 0.85
N ALA A 7 -6.56 -30.26 0.30
CA ALA A 7 -6.82 -30.36 -1.13
C ALA A 7 -7.66 -29.17 -1.58
N ALA A 8 -7.38 -28.64 -2.77
CA ALA A 8 -8.23 -27.63 -3.37
C ALA A 8 -9.63 -28.21 -3.62
N THR A 9 -10.67 -27.50 -3.23
CA THR A 9 -12.07 -27.97 -3.36
C THR A 9 -12.74 -27.52 -4.65
N ARG A 10 -12.14 -26.57 -5.39
CA ARG A 10 -12.70 -25.96 -6.60
C ARG A 10 -11.64 -25.77 -7.69
N THR A 11 -12.07 -25.94 -8.94
CA THR A 11 -11.28 -25.54 -10.11
C THR A 11 -11.54 -24.08 -10.46
N HIS A 12 -10.52 -23.38 -10.99
CA HIS A 12 -10.59 -21.97 -11.41
C HIS A 12 -11.00 -20.96 -10.30
N ALA A 13 -10.72 -21.29 -9.04
CA ALA A 13 -10.97 -20.40 -7.89
C ALA A 13 -9.69 -20.20 -7.08
N TRP A 14 -9.59 -19.06 -6.40
CA TRP A 14 -8.58 -18.83 -5.37
C TRP A 14 -9.08 -19.39 -4.04
N GLU A 15 -8.30 -20.24 -3.41
CA GLU A 15 -8.60 -20.81 -2.09
C GLU A 15 -7.48 -20.49 -1.11
N ARG A 16 -7.83 -20.00 0.08
CA ARG A 16 -6.86 -19.83 1.17
C ARG A 16 -6.74 -21.14 1.92
N ILE A 17 -5.52 -21.65 1.98
CA ILE A 17 -5.17 -22.87 2.72
C ILE A 17 -4.39 -22.46 3.96
N ILE A 18 -4.90 -22.82 5.14
CA ILE A 18 -4.20 -22.60 6.41
C ILE A 18 -3.96 -23.96 7.07
N ALA A 19 -2.70 -24.33 7.22
CA ALA A 19 -2.29 -25.44 8.07
C ALA A 19 -1.67 -24.86 9.34
N SER A 20 -2.25 -25.16 10.50
CA SER A 20 -1.77 -24.69 11.80
C SER A 20 -1.65 -25.85 12.78
N GLY A 21 -0.60 -25.79 13.61
CA GLY A 21 -0.36 -26.76 14.66
C GLY A 21 0.98 -26.46 15.31
N PRO A 22 1.10 -26.61 16.65
CA PRO A 22 2.40 -26.47 17.29
C PRO A 22 3.34 -27.56 16.76
N PRO A 23 4.59 -27.23 16.41
CA PRO A 23 5.59 -28.27 16.20
C PRO A 23 5.76 -29.06 17.51
N LYS A 24 6.30 -30.28 17.41
CA LYS A 24 6.68 -31.01 18.62
C LYS A 24 7.79 -30.25 19.34
N GLU A 25 7.89 -30.42 20.65
CA GLU A 25 8.87 -29.72 21.48
C GLU A 25 10.33 -29.94 21.02
N ASP A 26 10.61 -31.05 20.32
CA ASP A 26 11.91 -31.45 19.79
C ASP A 26 12.12 -31.12 18.30
N THR A 27 11.18 -30.45 17.63
CA THR A 27 11.32 -30.07 16.22
C THR A 27 12.36 -28.97 16.04
N THR A 28 13.45 -29.24 15.33
CA THR A 28 14.50 -28.27 14.98
C THR A 28 14.31 -27.61 13.62
N ASP A 29 13.64 -28.30 12.69
CA ASP A 29 13.49 -27.88 11.30
C ASP A 29 12.05 -28.09 10.83
N ILE A 30 11.54 -27.14 10.05
CA ILE A 30 10.22 -27.20 9.42
C ILE A 30 10.37 -26.91 7.93
N GLU A 31 9.88 -27.82 7.10
CA GLU A 31 9.84 -27.67 5.65
C GLU A 31 8.37 -27.57 5.20
N LEU A 32 8.11 -26.64 4.29
CA LEU A 32 6.82 -26.50 3.63
C LEU A 32 6.89 -27.08 2.21
N VAL A 33 6.21 -28.20 2.02
CA VAL A 33 6.20 -28.92 0.73
C VAL A 33 4.89 -28.65 0.01
N LEU A 34 4.95 -27.92 -1.11
CA LEU A 34 3.81 -27.71 -2.00
C LEU A 34 3.84 -28.78 -3.11
N ARG A 35 2.76 -29.54 -3.24
CA ARG A 35 2.65 -30.56 -4.29
C ARG A 35 1.33 -30.43 -5.02
N VAL A 36 1.41 -30.39 -6.34
CA VAL A 36 0.26 -30.41 -7.25
C VAL A 36 0.18 -31.80 -7.87
N GLU A 37 -0.93 -32.50 -7.67
CA GLU A 37 -1.15 -33.85 -8.20
C GLU A 37 -2.42 -33.85 -9.08
N GLY A 38 -2.35 -34.47 -10.26
CA GLY A 38 -3.49 -34.58 -11.20
C GLY A 38 -3.06 -34.51 -12.68
N GLU A 39 -3.85 -35.10 -13.57
CA GLU A 39 -3.61 -35.04 -15.02
C GLU A 39 -3.79 -33.61 -15.52
N ASN A 40 -2.76 -33.04 -16.15
CA ASN A 40 -2.72 -31.63 -16.61
C ASN A 40 -2.96 -30.58 -15.50
N ALA A 41 -2.63 -30.89 -14.25
CA ALA A 41 -2.82 -29.96 -13.15
C ALA A 41 -1.83 -28.79 -13.20
N VAL A 42 -2.37 -27.56 -13.15
CA VAL A 42 -1.60 -26.32 -13.01
C VAL A 42 -2.17 -25.57 -11.81
N ALA A 43 -1.31 -25.22 -10.86
CA ALA A 43 -1.67 -24.37 -9.74
C ALA A 43 -0.75 -23.15 -9.71
N SER A 44 -1.31 -22.01 -9.35
CA SER A 44 -0.54 -20.82 -8.95
C SER A 44 -0.61 -20.72 -7.44
N PHE A 45 0.55 -20.63 -6.80
CA PHE A 45 0.64 -20.40 -5.36
C PHE A 45 0.89 -18.92 -5.13
N ASP A 46 0.08 -18.33 -4.26
CA ASP A 46 0.27 -16.97 -3.77
C ASP A 46 0.37 -17.04 -2.24
N GLU A 47 1.30 -16.30 -1.66
CA GLU A 47 1.49 -16.14 -0.22
C GLU A 47 1.61 -17.45 0.62
N VAL A 48 2.72 -18.15 0.46
CA VAL A 48 3.01 -19.40 1.18
C VAL A 48 3.85 -19.10 2.42
N GLN A 49 3.30 -19.29 3.63
CA GLN A 49 3.96 -18.92 4.90
C GLN A 49 3.86 -20.00 5.97
N LEU A 50 4.92 -20.14 6.78
CA LEU A 50 4.93 -20.92 8.01
C LEU A 50 4.53 -20.02 9.19
N ILE A 51 3.41 -20.33 9.85
CA ILE A 51 2.94 -19.58 11.03
C ILE A 51 3.31 -20.37 12.29
N HIS A 52 4.36 -19.96 12.99
CA HIS A 52 4.69 -20.42 14.34
C HIS A 52 4.64 -19.22 15.31
N TRP A 53 3.99 -19.37 16.49
CA TRP A 53 3.81 -18.25 17.42
C TRP A 53 4.15 -18.57 18.88
N PRO A 54 5.33 -18.15 19.35
CA PRO A 54 5.39 -17.68 20.73
C PRO A 54 6.44 -16.57 20.91
N THR A 55 6.15 -15.29 20.65
CA THR A 55 6.97 -14.20 21.26
C THR A 55 6.30 -12.83 21.36
N PHE A 56 6.79 -12.09 22.34
CA PHE A 56 6.33 -10.86 22.97
C PHE A 56 6.31 -9.61 22.08
N SER A 57 5.28 -8.79 22.27
CA SER A 57 5.11 -7.44 21.73
C SER A 57 5.90 -6.41 22.54
N GLY A 58 7.17 -6.21 22.22
CA GLY A 58 7.98 -5.17 22.85
C GLY A 58 8.95 -4.58 21.84
N ILE A 59 8.70 -3.35 21.44
CA ILE A 59 9.56 -2.53 20.56
C ILE A 59 9.43 -2.90 19.06
N ALA A 60 8.26 -2.61 18.48
CA ALA A 60 8.08 -2.55 17.03
C ALA A 60 8.12 -1.07 16.58
N PRO A 61 9.01 -0.67 15.66
CA PRO A 61 9.14 0.72 15.24
C PRO A 61 7.95 1.23 14.40
N LEU A 62 7.11 0.34 13.87
CA LEU A 62 5.86 0.67 13.19
C LEU A 62 4.70 -0.01 13.93
N VAL A 63 4.05 0.71 14.84
CA VAL A 63 2.81 0.21 15.44
C VAL A 63 1.75 0.20 14.35
N ALA A 64 1.22 -0.98 14.02
CA ALA A 64 0.37 -1.18 12.85
C ALA A 64 -0.90 -0.32 12.80
N THR A 65 -1.29 0.32 13.90
CA THR A 65 -2.46 1.21 13.98
C THR A 65 -2.12 2.69 13.78
N ARG A 66 -0.84 3.07 13.71
CA ARG A 66 -0.42 4.46 13.53
C ARG A 66 -0.68 4.96 12.13
N PHE A 67 -0.90 6.27 12.03
CA PHE A 67 -1.06 6.93 10.74
C PHE A 67 0.17 6.75 9.82
N GLU A 68 1.37 6.68 10.39
CA GLU A 68 2.59 6.29 9.65
C GLU A 68 2.40 5.01 8.82
N GLN A 69 1.87 3.95 9.43
CA GLN A 69 1.64 2.68 8.74
C GLN A 69 0.65 2.85 7.59
N GLN A 70 -0.37 3.68 7.76
CA GLN A 70 -1.38 3.94 6.74
C GLN A 70 -0.78 4.72 5.54
N LEU A 71 0.09 5.69 5.78
CA LEU A 71 0.84 6.37 4.72
C LEU A 71 1.80 5.43 4.00
N PHE A 72 2.50 4.57 4.76
CA PHE A 72 3.37 3.53 4.20
C PHE A 72 2.58 2.57 3.28
N ILE A 73 1.37 2.17 3.68
CA ILE A 73 0.48 1.34 2.85
C ILE A 73 0.13 2.06 1.55
N VAL A 74 -0.21 3.35 1.59
CA VAL A 74 -0.50 4.12 0.35
C VAL A 74 0.72 4.17 -0.57
N ASP A 75 1.91 4.45 -0.05
CA ASP A 75 3.13 4.53 -0.85
C ASP A 75 3.58 3.15 -1.38
N THR A 76 3.32 2.09 -0.63
CA THR A 76 3.53 0.71 -1.08
C THR A 76 2.58 0.38 -2.21
N LEU A 77 1.28 0.65 -2.08
CA LEU A 77 0.29 0.45 -3.14
C LEU A 77 0.64 1.28 -4.39
N ARG A 78 1.11 2.52 -4.22
CA ARG A 78 1.64 3.34 -5.33
C ARG A 78 2.79 2.62 -6.05
N THR A 79 3.75 2.09 -5.30
CA THR A 79 4.90 1.38 -5.89
C THR A 79 4.43 0.13 -6.63
N LEU A 80 3.53 -0.65 -6.02
CA LEU A 80 2.94 -1.86 -6.61
C LEU A 80 2.20 -1.56 -7.91
N LEU A 81 1.44 -0.45 -7.99
CA LEU A 81 0.77 -0.03 -9.22
C LEU A 81 1.72 0.27 -10.37
N ALA A 82 2.95 0.71 -10.09
CA ALA A 82 3.95 1.00 -11.13
C ALA A 82 4.57 -0.27 -11.74
N TRP A 83 4.41 -1.42 -11.08
CA TRP A 83 4.99 -2.67 -11.56
C TRP A 83 4.10 -3.32 -12.63
N PRO A 84 4.68 -3.94 -13.67
CA PRO A 84 3.94 -4.55 -14.77
C PRO A 84 3.35 -5.93 -14.38
N THR A 85 2.73 -6.01 -13.21
CA THR A 85 2.11 -7.24 -12.70
C THR A 85 0.59 -7.14 -12.75
N PRO A 86 -0.12 -8.19 -13.20
CA PRO A 86 -1.58 -8.15 -13.36
C PRO A 86 -2.34 -8.08 -12.03
N ARG A 87 -1.69 -8.47 -10.92
CA ARG A 87 -2.22 -8.38 -9.55
C ARG A 87 -1.07 -8.16 -8.58
N THR A 88 -1.36 -7.40 -7.53
CA THR A 88 -0.45 -7.20 -6.42
C THR A 88 -1.21 -7.46 -5.13
N HIS A 89 -0.68 -8.34 -4.29
CA HIS A 89 -1.19 -8.55 -2.95
C HIS A 89 -0.30 -7.78 -1.97
N LEU A 90 -0.92 -6.95 -1.12
CA LEU A 90 -0.19 -6.30 -0.04
C LEU A 90 -0.49 -7.05 1.26
N HIS A 91 0.52 -7.73 1.76
CA HIS A 91 0.51 -8.34 3.08
C HIS A 91 1.67 -7.74 3.88
N HIS A 92 1.39 -7.12 5.03
CA HIS A 92 2.44 -6.55 5.88
C HIS A 92 2.78 -7.55 7.01
N LEU A 93 3.94 -8.21 6.89
CA LEU A 93 4.45 -9.21 7.83
C LEU A 93 5.21 -8.56 8.97
N PHE A 94 4.54 -8.16 10.06
CA PHE A 94 5.25 -7.89 11.33
C PHE A 94 4.53 -8.49 12.53
N GLY A 95 5.02 -9.65 13.00
CA GLY A 95 4.52 -10.33 14.20
C GLY A 95 3.02 -10.70 14.13
N ASN A 96 2.41 -11.13 15.24
CA ASN A 96 0.99 -11.51 15.38
C ASN A 96 0.11 -10.26 15.37
N TYR A 97 0.53 -9.20 14.69
CA TYR A 97 -0.39 -8.15 14.34
C TYR A 97 -1.24 -8.70 13.20
N PRO A 98 -2.54 -8.91 13.40
CA PRO A 98 -3.36 -9.36 12.30
C PRO A 98 -3.37 -8.23 11.26
N CYS A 99 -2.67 -8.50 10.16
CA CYS A 99 -2.56 -7.77 8.90
C CYS A 99 -3.92 -7.54 8.20
N THR A 100 -5.01 -7.95 8.82
CA THR A 100 -6.33 -7.87 8.21
C THR A 100 -6.82 -6.44 8.29
N THR A 101 -7.25 -5.90 7.14
CA THR A 101 -8.09 -4.70 7.09
C THR A 101 -9.36 -4.87 7.94
N LEU A 102 -9.68 -6.10 8.33
CA LEU A 102 -10.78 -6.47 9.21
C LEU A 102 -10.27 -6.95 10.58
N ASP A 103 -11.03 -6.79 11.65
CA ASP A 103 -10.80 -7.48 12.92
C ASP A 103 -11.38 -8.91 12.92
N ILE A 104 -11.38 -9.56 14.09
CA ILE A 104 -11.87 -10.94 14.20
C ILE A 104 -13.40 -11.02 14.07
N GLU A 105 -14.09 -9.91 14.29
CA GLU A 105 -15.52 -9.71 14.10
C GLU A 105 -15.88 -9.32 12.66
N GLY A 106 -14.88 -9.06 11.81
CA GLY A 106 -15.05 -8.66 10.42
C GLY A 106 -15.30 -7.17 10.21
N ALA A 107 -15.05 -6.33 11.22
CA ALA A 107 -15.15 -4.87 11.13
C ALA A 107 -13.83 -4.24 10.66
N ASP A 108 -13.91 -3.13 9.94
CA ASP A 108 -12.73 -2.44 9.42
C ASP A 108 -11.81 -1.94 10.55
N ARG A 109 -10.51 -2.17 10.38
CA ARG A 109 -9.42 -1.59 11.19
C ARG A 109 -8.89 -0.32 10.53
N ASP A 110 -8.07 0.44 11.25
CA ASP A 110 -7.43 1.66 10.72
C ASP A 110 -6.66 1.42 9.41
N ASN A 111 -6.08 0.23 9.21
CA ASN A 111 -5.37 -0.12 7.99
C ASN A 111 -6.28 -0.39 6.78
N ALA A 112 -7.61 -0.41 6.94
CA ALA A 112 -8.56 -0.38 5.84
C ALA A 112 -8.65 1.02 5.20
N VAL A 113 -8.34 2.09 5.95
CA VAL A 113 -8.50 3.48 5.49
C VAL A 113 -7.70 3.79 4.22
N PRO A 114 -6.42 3.37 4.06
CA PRO A 114 -5.69 3.50 2.80
C PRO A 114 -6.39 2.87 1.58
N PHE A 115 -7.04 1.72 1.76
CA PHE A 115 -7.78 1.05 0.69
C PHE A 115 -9.05 1.83 0.35
N THR A 116 -9.79 2.31 1.36
CA THR A 116 -10.94 3.21 1.18
C THR A 116 -10.55 4.52 0.50
N PHE A 117 -9.38 5.06 0.82
CA PHE A 117 -8.82 6.25 0.20
C PHE A 117 -8.60 6.05 -1.31
N LEU A 118 -7.98 4.94 -1.70
CA LEU A 118 -7.70 4.61 -3.10
C LEU A 118 -8.88 4.01 -3.87
N ASN A 119 -9.93 3.54 -3.18
CA ASN A 119 -11.07 2.91 -3.81
C ASN A 119 -11.78 3.86 -4.78
N GLY A 120 -11.94 3.42 -6.03
CA GLY A 120 -12.49 4.21 -7.14
C GLY A 120 -11.61 5.39 -7.57
N ARG A 121 -10.33 5.41 -7.19
CA ARG A 121 -9.37 6.50 -7.47
C ARG A 121 -8.09 6.01 -8.15
N ILE A 122 -8.16 4.85 -8.79
CA ILE A 122 -7.07 4.24 -9.56
C ILE A 122 -7.65 3.88 -10.93
N GLY A 123 -6.98 4.32 -11.99
CA GLY A 123 -7.32 3.98 -13.36
C GLY A 123 -6.85 2.59 -13.78
N ASP A 124 -7.25 2.16 -14.97
CA ASP A 124 -6.91 0.86 -15.54
C ASP A 124 -5.51 0.81 -16.18
N ARG A 125 -4.83 1.95 -16.32
CA ARG A 125 -3.48 2.06 -16.89
C ARG A 125 -2.63 3.12 -16.20
N VAL A 126 -1.36 2.81 -15.99
CA VAL A 126 -0.34 3.79 -15.57
C VAL A 126 0.03 4.65 -16.78
N VAL A 127 0.21 5.96 -16.57
CA VAL A 127 0.73 6.88 -17.59
C VAL A 127 2.10 7.37 -17.19
N LYS A 128 2.86 7.88 -18.17
CA LYS A 128 4.16 8.45 -17.91
C LYS A 128 4.02 9.62 -16.94
N THR A 129 4.75 9.56 -15.83
CA THR A 129 4.82 10.58 -14.79
C THR A 129 6.28 10.87 -14.51
N GLU A 130 6.67 12.14 -14.56
CA GLU A 130 7.99 12.63 -14.16
C GLU A 130 7.79 13.61 -13.00
N CYS A 131 8.65 13.53 -12.00
CA CYS A 131 8.61 14.41 -10.82
C CYS A 131 10.03 14.84 -10.49
N ASP A 132 10.26 16.15 -10.55
CA ASP A 132 11.49 16.77 -10.06
C ASP A 132 11.23 17.32 -8.66
N VAL A 133 11.98 16.83 -7.68
CA VAL A 133 11.77 17.14 -6.27
C VAL A 133 13.07 16.96 -5.49
N PRO A 134 13.31 17.76 -4.43
CA PRO A 134 14.38 17.48 -3.50
C PRO A 134 14.26 16.09 -2.89
N THR A 135 15.42 15.51 -2.59
CA THR A 135 15.53 14.24 -1.89
C THR A 135 16.16 14.44 -0.51
N PHE A 136 15.97 13.47 0.37
CA PHE A 136 16.62 13.40 1.67
C PHE A 136 17.03 11.96 1.97
N ASP A 137 17.93 11.78 2.92
CA ASP A 137 18.36 10.46 3.36
C ASP A 137 17.52 10.02 4.56
N TYR A 138 17.07 8.76 4.54
CA TYR A 138 16.40 8.10 5.65
C TYR A 138 17.39 7.16 6.33
N ASN A 139 17.69 7.43 7.60
CA ASN A 139 18.59 6.61 8.41
C ASN A 139 17.79 5.96 9.54
N THR A 140 17.76 4.64 9.55
CA THR A 140 17.32 3.87 10.69
C THR A 140 18.44 3.86 11.73
N THR A 141 18.22 4.62 12.81
CA THR A 141 19.12 4.64 13.99
C THR A 141 19.28 3.27 14.69
N ALA A 142 18.68 2.21 14.11
CA ALA A 142 18.66 0.86 14.61
C ALA A 142 20.00 0.12 14.46
N ASP A 143 20.97 0.57 13.65
CA ASP A 143 22.16 -0.20 13.24
C ASP A 143 22.96 -0.87 14.39
N LYS A 144 22.98 -0.30 15.61
CA LYS A 144 23.69 -0.91 16.77
C LYS A 144 22.86 -1.82 17.69
N TYR A 145 21.53 -1.77 17.62
CA TYR A 145 20.60 -2.59 18.44
C TYR A 145 19.52 -3.29 17.59
N ALA A 146 19.71 -3.25 16.28
CA ALA A 146 18.94 -3.94 15.27
C ALA A 146 19.18 -5.43 15.43
N SER A 147 18.17 -6.14 15.92
CA SER A 147 17.99 -7.55 15.59
C SER A 147 17.23 -7.63 14.26
N ASP A 148 17.22 -8.81 13.63
CA ASP A 148 16.42 -9.09 12.43
C ASP A 148 14.91 -8.74 12.61
N PHE A 149 14.46 -8.54 13.86
CA PHE A 149 13.10 -8.20 14.24
C PHE A 149 12.75 -6.69 14.21
N ASN A 150 13.73 -5.79 14.32
CA ASN A 150 13.52 -4.34 14.44
C ASN A 150 14.29 -3.49 13.39
N ALA A 151 15.01 -4.13 12.48
CA ALA A 151 15.76 -3.50 11.37
C ALA A 151 14.92 -3.37 10.07
N LEU A 152 13.67 -2.91 10.19
CA LEU A 152 12.64 -3.22 9.18
C LEU A 152 12.59 -2.28 7.98
N ALA A 153 13.31 -1.16 8.01
CA ALA A 153 13.57 -0.36 6.84
C ALA A 153 15.09 -0.23 6.70
N PRO A 154 15.71 -0.60 5.57
CA PRO A 154 17.11 -0.28 5.36
C PRO A 154 17.26 1.25 5.32
N ASP A 155 18.43 1.73 5.72
CA ASP A 155 18.86 3.08 5.39
C ASP A 155 18.70 3.29 3.88
N ALA A 156 18.08 4.41 3.51
CA ALA A 156 17.80 4.74 2.13
C ALA A 156 18.30 6.15 1.83
N THR A 157 19.19 6.27 0.86
CA THR A 157 19.67 7.58 0.39
C THR A 157 18.81 8.09 -0.76
N GLY A 158 18.63 9.39 -0.85
CA GLY A 158 17.94 10.00 -2.00
C GLY A 158 16.43 9.72 -2.05
N VAL A 159 15.78 9.56 -0.89
CA VAL A 159 14.32 9.42 -0.79
C VAL A 159 13.66 10.72 -1.26
N PRO A 160 12.77 10.71 -2.26
CA PRO A 160 12.15 11.94 -2.75
C PRO A 160 11.11 12.47 -1.76
N ALA A 161 11.11 13.78 -1.56
CA ALA A 161 10.19 14.47 -0.64
C ALA A 161 8.72 14.34 -1.08
N LEU A 162 8.47 14.24 -2.38
CA LEU A 162 7.18 13.95 -2.97
C LEU A 162 7.31 12.70 -3.83
N SER A 163 6.38 11.75 -3.67
CA SER A 163 6.20 10.68 -4.64
C SER A 163 4.92 10.86 -5.42
N VAL A 164 5.01 10.55 -6.71
CA VAL A 164 3.91 10.73 -7.65
C VAL A 164 3.74 9.48 -8.48
N LEU A 165 2.48 9.11 -8.73
CA LEU A 165 2.09 8.16 -9.76
C LEU A 165 0.83 8.68 -10.41
N THR A 166 0.75 8.58 -11.73
CA THR A 166 -0.49 8.90 -12.44
C THR A 166 -1.04 7.65 -13.11
N THR A 167 -2.33 7.41 -12.88
CA THR A 167 -3.11 6.42 -13.61
C THR A 167 -4.25 7.10 -14.35
N ARG A 168 -4.83 6.43 -15.34
CA ARG A 168 -6.01 6.92 -16.04
C ARG A 168 -6.94 5.78 -16.38
N ASP A 169 -8.18 6.14 -16.69
CA ASP A 169 -9.10 5.31 -17.44
C ASP A 169 -9.48 6.01 -18.76
N GLU A 170 -10.62 5.65 -19.34
CA GLU A 170 -11.13 6.27 -20.56
C GLU A 170 -11.62 7.71 -20.38
N ARG A 171 -12.05 8.08 -19.16
CA ARG A 171 -12.74 9.34 -18.85
C ARG A 171 -11.94 10.21 -17.90
N THR A 172 -11.06 9.63 -17.10
CA THR A 172 -10.50 10.25 -15.91
C THR A 172 -9.00 10.02 -15.80
N LEU A 173 -8.30 11.03 -15.27
CA LEU A 173 -6.93 11.00 -14.82
C LEU A 173 -6.91 11.02 -13.28
N TYR A 174 -6.09 10.17 -12.67
CA TYR A 174 -5.88 10.09 -11.22
C TYR A 174 -4.41 10.34 -10.92
N VAL A 175 -4.10 11.44 -10.25
CA VAL A 175 -2.72 11.79 -9.83
C VAL A 175 -2.59 11.52 -8.33
N LEU A 176 -1.89 10.46 -7.97
CA LEU A 176 -1.55 10.13 -6.58
C LEU A 176 -0.27 10.86 -6.19
N LEU A 177 -0.36 11.67 -5.14
CA LEU A 177 0.71 12.47 -4.54
C LEU A 177 0.91 12.00 -3.09
N VAL A 178 2.14 11.74 -2.69
CA VAL A 178 2.49 11.36 -1.31
C VAL A 178 3.61 12.27 -0.82
N ASN A 179 3.29 13.20 0.09
CA ASN A 179 4.29 14.05 0.73
C ASN A 179 4.92 13.30 1.91
N ARG A 180 6.21 13.00 1.79
CA ARG A 180 6.99 12.28 2.82
C ARG A 180 7.62 13.22 3.85
N THR A 181 7.52 14.53 3.67
CA THR A 181 8.01 15.49 4.65
C THR A 181 7.06 15.57 5.84
N SER A 182 7.65 15.77 7.02
CA SER A 182 6.91 15.79 8.27
C SER A 182 6.49 17.19 8.73
N ASP A 183 7.20 18.21 8.24
CA ASP A 183 7.22 19.54 8.84
C ASP A 183 6.77 20.64 7.88
N ARG A 184 6.59 20.34 6.59
CA ARG A 184 6.28 21.36 5.58
C ARG A 184 5.34 20.88 4.48
N PRO A 185 4.49 21.76 3.95
CA PRO A 185 3.78 21.45 2.72
C PRO A 185 4.73 21.49 1.52
N ILE A 186 4.36 20.78 0.46
CA ILE A 186 5.00 20.88 -0.86
C ILE A 186 4.04 21.59 -1.82
N GLU A 187 4.48 22.69 -2.41
CA GLU A 187 3.77 23.32 -3.52
C GLU A 187 4.23 22.66 -4.83
N ALA A 188 3.34 21.90 -5.45
CA ALA A 188 3.60 21.18 -6.70
C ALA A 188 3.03 21.95 -7.89
N GLU A 189 3.87 22.25 -8.88
CA GLU A 189 3.43 22.67 -10.21
C GLU A 189 3.23 21.42 -11.08
N ILE A 190 1.98 21.17 -11.50
CA ILE A 190 1.59 19.97 -12.24
C ILE A 190 1.19 20.38 -13.65
N ARG A 191 1.90 19.85 -14.65
CA ARG A 191 1.63 20.07 -16.07
C ARG A 191 0.99 18.84 -16.70
N PHE A 192 -0.08 19.03 -17.45
CA PHE A 192 -0.84 17.93 -18.05
C PHE A 192 -0.62 17.89 -19.56
N LEU A 193 0.24 16.97 -20.02
CA LEU A 193 0.57 16.86 -21.44
C LEU A 193 -0.34 15.83 -22.15
N GLY A 194 -0.77 16.16 -23.37
CA GLY A 194 -1.33 15.21 -24.33
C GLY A 194 -2.87 15.10 -24.40
N ALA A 195 -3.63 15.68 -23.47
CA ALA A 195 -5.08 15.79 -23.60
C ALA A 195 -5.64 16.98 -22.81
N PRO A 196 -6.65 17.70 -23.34
CA PRO A 196 -7.32 18.75 -22.58
C PRO A 196 -8.10 18.12 -21.41
N LEU A 197 -7.99 18.75 -20.24
CA LEU A 197 -8.68 18.34 -19.01
C LEU A 197 -9.92 19.19 -18.76
N ALA A 198 -10.89 18.63 -18.05
CA ALA A 198 -12.02 19.38 -17.53
C ALA A 198 -11.52 20.44 -16.53
N ALA A 199 -12.15 21.62 -16.54
CA ALA A 199 -11.77 22.74 -15.67
C ALA A 199 -12.06 22.48 -14.17
N ARG A 200 -12.73 21.36 -13.85
CA ARG A 200 -13.09 20.97 -12.48
C ARG A 200 -12.79 19.49 -12.28
N GLY A 201 -12.38 19.18 -11.07
CA GLY A 201 -12.19 17.83 -10.56
C GLY A 201 -12.43 17.80 -9.06
N ASP A 202 -11.86 16.80 -8.40
CA ASP A 202 -11.83 16.74 -6.95
C ASP A 202 -10.48 16.24 -6.44
N VAL A 203 -10.17 16.59 -5.20
CA VAL A 203 -9.02 16.07 -4.47
C VAL A 203 -9.52 15.30 -3.27
N ARG A 204 -9.17 14.01 -3.21
CA ARG A 204 -9.31 13.20 -2.00
C ARG A 204 -8.00 13.25 -1.24
N THR A 205 -8.03 13.52 0.06
CA THR A 205 -6.86 13.62 0.94
C THR A 205 -6.99 12.61 2.07
N LEU A 206 -5.94 11.82 2.29
CA LEU A 206 -5.69 11.05 3.50
C LEU A 206 -4.74 11.86 4.40
N ALA A 207 -5.17 12.16 5.62
CA ALA A 207 -4.38 12.88 6.62
C ALA A 207 -4.68 12.37 8.03
N GLY A 208 -3.71 12.47 8.94
CA GLY A 208 -3.85 12.18 10.36
C GLY A 208 -3.56 13.41 11.21
N ALA A 209 -3.91 13.35 12.50
CA ALA A 209 -3.60 14.43 13.45
C ALA A 209 -2.10 14.51 13.77
N ASP A 210 -1.46 13.35 13.85
CA ASP A 210 -0.02 13.15 14.04
C ASP A 210 0.36 11.84 13.34
N PHE A 211 1.62 11.72 12.93
CA PHE A 211 2.17 10.53 12.30
C PHE A 211 2.24 9.34 13.26
N ASP A 212 2.49 9.62 14.55
CA ASP A 212 2.69 8.62 15.59
C ASP A 212 1.41 8.17 16.32
N VAL A 213 0.24 8.70 15.93
CA VAL A 213 -1.05 8.37 16.55
C VAL A 213 -2.00 7.67 15.57
N PRO A 214 -2.97 6.88 16.07
CA PRO A 214 -4.04 6.34 15.23
C PRO A 214 -4.98 7.43 14.68
N GLY A 215 -5.71 7.08 13.62
CA GLY A 215 -6.83 7.88 13.12
C GLY A 215 -6.56 8.67 11.82
N ALA A 216 -6.23 7.99 10.72
CA ALA A 216 -6.36 8.61 9.40
C ALA A 216 -7.80 9.03 9.13
N THR A 217 -7.93 10.17 8.46
CA THR A 217 -9.19 10.71 7.98
C THR A 217 -9.12 10.91 6.48
N ILE A 218 -10.24 10.68 5.81
CA ILE A 218 -10.39 10.96 4.38
C ILE A 218 -11.31 12.16 4.22
N ARG A 219 -10.82 13.17 3.51
CA ARG A 219 -11.62 14.33 3.11
C ARG A 219 -11.60 14.47 1.60
N THR A 220 -12.71 14.91 1.02
CA THR A 220 -12.79 15.24 -0.41
C THR A 220 -13.17 16.70 -0.55
N ALA A 221 -12.50 17.41 -1.47
CA ALA A 221 -12.80 18.79 -1.79
C ALA A 221 -12.82 18.98 -3.31
N SER A 222 -13.56 19.99 -3.79
CA SER A 222 -13.52 20.37 -5.19
C SER A 222 -12.14 20.89 -5.58
N LEU A 223 -11.71 20.57 -6.80
CA LEU A 223 -10.46 21.01 -7.39
C LEU A 223 -10.75 21.88 -8.61
N ALA A 224 -10.27 23.12 -8.61
CA ALA A 224 -10.20 23.92 -9.81
C ALA A 224 -8.97 23.49 -10.61
N VAL A 225 -9.16 23.11 -11.88
CA VAL A 225 -8.09 22.57 -12.71
C VAL A 225 -7.65 23.65 -13.70
N THR A 226 -6.37 23.98 -13.64
CA THR A 226 -5.65 24.79 -14.61
C THR A 226 -4.50 23.97 -15.19
N ASP A 227 -3.85 24.46 -16.25
CA ASP A 227 -2.62 23.87 -16.77
C ASP A 227 -1.61 24.99 -17.07
N PRO A 228 -0.53 25.15 -16.27
CA PRO A 228 -0.18 24.33 -15.12
C PRO A 228 -1.17 24.46 -13.94
N LEU A 229 -1.30 23.40 -13.15
CA LEU A 229 -2.00 23.39 -11.86
C LEU A 229 -0.97 23.57 -10.74
N THR A 230 -1.07 24.65 -9.98
CA THR A 230 -0.35 24.80 -8.72
C THR A 230 -1.19 24.20 -7.59
N HIS A 231 -0.67 23.18 -6.90
CA HIS A 231 -1.39 22.44 -5.87
C HIS A 231 -0.55 22.21 -4.63
N VAL A 232 -1.13 22.43 -3.45
CA VAL A 232 -0.43 22.26 -2.17
C VAL A 232 -0.72 20.87 -1.60
N VAL A 233 0.35 20.11 -1.35
CA VAL A 233 0.30 18.81 -0.66
C VAL A 233 0.74 19.02 0.79
N PRO A 234 -0.15 18.87 1.79
CA PRO A 234 0.20 19.03 3.20
C PRO A 234 1.32 18.07 3.65
N PRO A 235 2.05 18.37 4.74
CA PRO A 235 2.97 17.41 5.35
C PRO A 235 2.23 16.15 5.78
N HIS A 236 2.92 15.00 5.78
CA HIS A 236 2.35 13.70 6.14
C HIS A 236 0.96 13.44 5.53
N ALA A 237 0.83 13.65 4.22
CA ALA A 237 -0.45 13.46 3.56
C ALA A 237 -0.28 12.72 2.23
N ALA A 238 -1.30 11.94 1.90
CA ALA A 238 -1.49 11.44 0.56
C ALA A 238 -2.73 12.10 -0.06
N GLN A 239 -2.65 12.44 -1.35
CA GLN A 239 -3.75 13.02 -2.10
C GLN A 239 -3.93 12.32 -3.43
N VAL A 240 -5.17 12.09 -3.84
CA VAL A 240 -5.50 11.75 -5.22
C VAL A 240 -6.26 12.89 -5.84
N LEU A 241 -5.65 13.54 -6.84
CA LEU A 241 -6.35 14.48 -7.72
C LEU A 241 -7.08 13.67 -8.79
N THR A 242 -8.37 13.89 -8.93
CA THR A 242 -9.21 13.23 -9.95
C THR A 242 -9.73 14.28 -10.92
N VAL A 243 -9.40 14.11 -12.20
CA VAL A 243 -9.71 15.09 -13.24
C VAL A 243 -10.23 14.39 -14.48
N GLY A 244 -11.40 14.79 -14.98
CA GLY A 244 -11.95 14.28 -16.23
C GLY A 244 -11.24 14.84 -17.48
N PHE A 245 -11.31 14.15 -18.60
CA PHE A 245 -10.91 14.71 -19.91
C PHE A 245 -12.00 15.65 -20.46
N ALA A 246 -11.61 16.78 -21.05
CA ALA A 246 -12.55 17.72 -21.66
C ALA A 246 -13.28 17.09 -22.85
N GLY A 247 -14.58 17.40 -23.01
CA GLY A 247 -15.38 16.99 -24.17
C GLY A 247 -15.95 15.57 -24.12
N ARG A 248 -15.80 14.85 -23.00
CA ARG A 248 -16.53 13.60 -22.70
C ARG A 248 -17.47 13.83 -21.53
N GLU A 249 -18.53 14.60 -21.74
CA GLU A 249 -19.63 14.65 -20.79
C GLU A 249 -20.27 13.26 -20.68
N ALA A 250 -20.62 12.87 -19.46
CA ALA A 250 -21.25 11.59 -19.18
C ALA A 250 -22.55 11.47 -19.99
N GLN A 251 -22.53 10.66 -21.05
CA GLN A 251 -23.72 9.96 -21.51
C GLN A 251 -24.05 8.85 -20.52
#